data_AF-A0A1N7SUS0-F1
#
_entry.id   AF-A0A1N7SUS0-F1
#
_cell.length_a   1.000
_cell.length_b   1.000
_cell.length_c   1.000
_cell.angle_alpha   90.00
_cell.angle_beta   90.00
_cell.angle_gamma   90.00
#
_symmetry.space_group_name_H-M   'P 1'
#
loop_
_entity.id
_entity.type
_entity.pdbx_description
1 polymer ?
#
loop_
_entity_poly.entity_id
_entity_poly.type
_entity_poly.pdbx_seq_one_letter_code
_entity_poly.pdbx_strand_id
1 'polypeptide(L)'
;MIRVQRERLKAQLRRTPSLQPILADDEWIKDVWADARQEASKQTSIGFAFFPEHCPWPMEQVLDPMFWPELGRDTGTPCES
;
A
#
# COMPACT_ATOMS: atom_id res chain seq x y z
N MET A 1 2.62 -9.49 12.91
CA MET A 1 3.26 -9.75 11.60
C MET A 1 2.31 -9.34 10.48
N ILE A 2 2.79 -8.54 9.52
CA ILE A 2 1.99 -8.01 8.41
C ILE A 2 1.33 -9.11 7.54
N ARG A 3 1.99 -10.28 7.40
CA ARG A 3 1.48 -11.44 6.65
C ARG A 3 0.11 -11.92 7.17
N VAL A 4 -0.01 -12.09 8.48
CA VAL A 4 -1.27 -12.55 9.13
C VAL A 4 -2.39 -11.54 8.95
N GLN A 5 -2.07 -10.24 8.95
CA GLN A 5 -3.07 -9.19 8.70
C GLN A 5 -3.58 -9.24 7.25
N ARG A 6 -2.68 -9.42 6.29
CA ARG A 6 -3.04 -9.54 4.86
C ARG A 6 -3.83 -10.80 4.54
N GLU A 7 -3.50 -11.94 5.14
CA GLU A 7 -4.28 -13.17 4.99
C GLU A 7 -5.71 -13.01 5.53
N ARG A 8 -5.87 -12.37 6.69
CA ARG A 8 -7.19 -12.05 7.25
C ARG A 8 -7.97 -11.09 6.38
N LEU A 9 -7.32 -10.06 5.84
CA LEU A 9 -7.94 -9.12 4.91
C LEU A 9 -8.42 -9.84 3.64
N LYS A 10 -7.58 -10.69 3.03
CA LYS A 10 -7.99 -11.54 1.90
C LYS A 10 -9.18 -12.42 2.25
N ALA A 11 -9.19 -13.05 3.42
CA ALA A 11 -10.31 -13.89 3.85
C ALA A 11 -11.61 -13.09 4.03
N GLN A 12 -11.52 -11.88 4.56
CA GLN A 12 -12.67 -10.99 4.74
C GLN A 12 -13.20 -10.48 3.39
N LEU A 13 -12.32 -10.10 2.46
CA LEU A 13 -12.72 -9.68 1.13
C LEU A 13 -13.42 -10.79 0.34
N ARG A 14 -13.01 -12.05 0.51
CA ARG A 14 -13.74 -13.21 -0.05
C ARG A 14 -15.15 -13.37 0.54
N ARG A 15 -15.37 -12.94 1.79
CA ARG A 15 -16.68 -13.01 2.46
C ARG A 15 -17.57 -11.82 2.10
N THR A 16 -16.99 -10.72 1.63
CA THR A 16 -17.71 -9.48 1.31
C THR A 16 -17.32 -8.97 -0.07
N PRO A 17 -17.80 -9.60 -1.16
CA PRO A 17 -17.44 -9.24 -2.53
C PRO A 17 -17.89 -7.81 -2.92
N SER A 18 -18.88 -7.25 -2.23
CA SER A 18 -19.33 -5.86 -2.44
C SER A 18 -18.27 -4.80 -2.08
N LEU A 19 -17.22 -5.16 -1.34
CA LEU A 19 -16.09 -4.28 -1.04
C LEU A 19 -15.01 -4.28 -2.12
N GLN A 20 -15.01 -5.27 -3.03
CA GLN A 20 -14.03 -5.35 -4.11
C GLN A 20 -14.04 -4.13 -5.06
N PRO A 21 -15.20 -3.58 -5.50
CA PRO A 21 -15.19 -2.39 -6.35
C PRO A 21 -14.63 -1.15 -5.65
N ILE A 22 -14.83 -1.03 -4.33
CA ILE A 22 -14.30 0.09 -3.52
C ILE A 22 -12.76 0.06 -3.50
N LEU A 23 -12.15 -1.14 -3.54
CA LEU A 23 -10.71 -1.30 -3.62
C LEU A 23 -10.11 -0.89 -4.98
N ALA A 24 -10.95 -0.66 -5.99
CA ALA A 24 -10.55 -0.13 -7.29
C ALA A 24 -10.95 1.35 -7.46
N ASP A 25 -11.59 1.95 -6.46
CA ASP A 25 -11.98 3.36 -6.47
C ASP A 25 -10.79 4.25 -6.12
N ASP A 26 -10.34 5.05 -7.08
CA ASP A 26 -9.16 5.91 -6.95
C ASP A 26 -9.35 7.02 -5.89
N GLU A 27 -10.56 7.53 -5.71
CA GLU A 27 -10.88 8.54 -4.70
C GLU A 27 -10.79 7.92 -3.30
N TRP A 28 -11.37 6.73 -3.14
CA TRP A 28 -11.27 5.99 -1.89
C TRP A 28 -9.82 5.61 -1.55
N ILE A 29 -9.04 5.18 -2.54
CA ILE A 29 -7.61 4.85 -2.36
C ILE A 29 -6.83 6.08 -1.87
N LYS A 30 -7.09 7.26 -2.43
CA LYS A 30 -6.43 8.51 -2.02
C LYS A 30 -6.70 8.84 -0.57
N ASP A 31 -7.96 8.75 -0.14
CA ASP A 31 -8.36 9.03 1.25
C ASP A 31 -7.69 8.06 2.23
N VAL A 32 -7.80 6.76 1.96
CA VAL A 32 -7.19 5.72 2.80
C VAL A 32 -5.66 5.83 2.83
N TRP A 33 -5.04 6.22 1.71
CA TRP A 33 -3.61 6.47 1.66
C TRP A 33 -3.20 7.66 2.52
N ALA A 34 -3.97 8.75 2.54
CA ALA A 34 -3.70 9.90 3.40
C ALA A 34 -3.74 9.50 4.90
N ASP A 35 -4.72 8.69 5.31
CA ASP A 35 -4.80 8.15 6.67
C ASP A 35 -3.60 7.25 6.99
N ALA A 36 -3.23 6.36 6.08
CA ALA A 36 -2.07 5.48 6.23
C ALA A 36 -0.77 6.26 6.40
N ARG A 37 -0.59 7.37 5.65
CA ARG A 37 0.56 8.26 5.79
C ARG A 37 0.58 8.95 7.16
N GLN A 38 -0.56 9.42 7.65
CA GLN A 38 -0.64 10.04 8.97
C GLN A 38 -0.26 9.05 10.07
N GLU A 39 -0.79 7.84 10.01
CA GLU A 39 -0.51 6.81 11.00
C GLU A 39 0.96 6.36 10.95
N ALA A 40 1.52 6.16 9.76
CA ALA A 40 2.93 5.83 9.59
C ALA A 40 3.84 6.95 10.11
N SER A 41 3.50 8.21 9.84
CA SER A 41 4.23 9.38 10.37
C SER A 41 4.22 9.42 11.89
N LYS A 42 3.06 9.20 12.52
CA LYS A 42 2.93 9.13 13.99
C LYS A 42 3.76 8.00 14.59
N GLN A 43 3.73 6.81 13.98
CA GLN A 43 4.42 5.63 14.52
C GLN A 43 5.94 5.69 14.33
N THR A 44 6.41 6.22 13.20
CA THR A 44 7.84 6.23 12.86
C THR A 44 8.53 7.53 13.26
N SER A 45 7.77 8.56 13.66
CA SER A 45 8.24 9.94 13.84
C SER A 45 8.92 10.53 12.58
N ILE A 46 8.70 9.91 11.41
CA ILE A 46 9.11 10.45 10.12
C ILE A 46 8.08 11.50 9.71
N GLY A 47 8.54 12.66 9.23
CA GLY A 47 7.65 13.73 8.79
C GLY A 47 6.72 13.28 7.66
N PHE A 48 5.47 13.74 7.67
CA PHE A 48 4.46 13.40 6.67
C PHE A 48 4.92 13.62 5.22
N ALA A 49 5.73 14.66 4.98
CA ALA A 49 6.28 15.02 3.66
C ALA A 49 7.25 13.97 3.07
N PHE A 50 7.77 13.04 3.89
CA PHE A 50 8.63 11.95 3.40
C PHE A 50 7.82 10.78 2.83
N PHE A 51 6.50 10.76 3.01
CA PHE A 51 5.64 9.75 2.42
C PHE A 51 5.06 10.27 1.10
N PRO A 52 5.06 9.46 0.02
CA PRO A 52 4.61 9.91 -1.30
C PRO A 52 3.13 10.30 -1.26
N GLU A 53 2.75 11.37 -1.95
CA GLU A 53 1.37 11.89 -1.89
C GLU A 53 0.31 10.93 -2.41
N HIS A 54 0.69 10.10 -3.37
CA HIS A 54 -0.14 9.05 -3.93
C HIS A 54 0.40 7.66 -3.59
N CYS A 55 -0.50 6.68 -3.50
CA CYS A 55 -0.11 5.30 -3.28
C CYS A 55 0.76 4.82 -4.46
N PRO A 56 2.03 4.44 -4.21
CA PRO A 56 2.93 4.03 -5.28
C PRO A 56 2.66 2.61 -5.78
N TRP A 57 1.81 1.85 -5.07
CA TRP A 57 1.51 0.45 -5.39
C TRP A 57 0.06 0.30 -5.85
N PRO A 58 -0.18 -0.54 -6.89
CA PRO A 58 -1.53 -0.97 -7.22
C PRO A 58 -2.12 -1.79 -6.06
N MET A 59 -3.44 -1.69 -5.86
CA MET A 59 -4.12 -2.38 -4.77
C MET A 59 -3.95 -3.92 -4.83
N GLU A 60 -3.77 -4.48 -6.02
CA GLU A 60 -3.44 -5.90 -6.22
C GLU A 60 -2.15 -6.30 -5.49
N GLN A 61 -1.12 -5.45 -5.52
CA GLN A 61 0.14 -5.67 -4.79
C GLN A 61 -0.04 -5.43 -3.29
N VAL A 62 -0.79 -4.41 -2.89
CA VAL A 62 -1.06 -4.11 -1.47
C VAL A 62 -1.74 -5.29 -0.77
N LEU A 63 -2.66 -5.96 -1.47
CA LEU A 63 -3.38 -7.12 -0.96
C LEU A 63 -2.55 -8.40 -0.97
N ASP A 64 -1.47 -8.48 -1.75
CA ASP A 64 -0.65 -9.68 -1.85
C ASP A 64 0.10 -9.95 -0.51
N PRO A 65 -0.13 -11.09 0.18
CA PRO A 65 0.54 -11.43 1.42
C PRO A 65 2.05 -11.67 1.25
N MET A 66 2.50 -11.95 0.02
CA MET A 66 3.91 -12.13 -0.31
C MET A 66 4.58 -10.84 -0.78
N PHE A 67 3.83 -9.77 -0.97
CA PHE A 67 4.39 -8.48 -1.40
C PHE A 67 5.24 -7.85 -0.29
N TRP A 68 6.48 -7.52 -0.61
CA TRP A 68 7.32 -6.68 0.23
C TRP A 68 7.71 -5.48 -0.61
N PRO A 69 7.48 -4.24 -0.14
CA PRO A 69 7.97 -3.08 -0.85
C PRO A 69 9.49 -3.14 -0.78
N GLU A 70 10.14 -3.53 -1.87
CA GLU A 70 11.57 -3.30 -2.01
C GLU A 70 11.76 -1.78 -1.95
N LEU A 71 12.48 -1.34 -0.93
CA LEU A 71 12.85 0.06 -0.74
C LEU A 71 13.54 0.51 -2.04
N GLY A 72 12.95 1.52 -2.70
CA GLY A 72 13.28 2.01 -4.04
C GLY A 72 14.62 1.57 -4.63
N ARG A 73 14.57 0.73 -5.67
CA ARG A 73 15.48 0.92 -6.79
C ARG A 73 14.72 1.72 -7.82
N ASP A 74 15.07 3.01 -7.88
CA ASP A 74 14.90 3.83 -9.07
C ASP A 74 15.13 2.98 -10.31
N THR A 75 14.10 2.79 -11.12
CA THR A 75 14.27 2.33 -12.50
C THR A 75 14.86 3.50 -13.27
N GLY A 76 16.18 3.64 -13.16
CA GLY A 76 17.01 4.60 -13.87
C GLY A 76 18.31 3.96 -14.32
N THR A 77 18.20 3.05 -15.29
CA THR A 77 19.25 2.57 -16.20
C THR A 77 20.15 1.41 -15.72
N PRO A 78 20.18 0.29 -16.47
CA PRO A 78 21.27 -0.67 -16.41
C PRO A 78 22.47 -0.21 -17.27
N CYS A 79 23.68 -0.46 -16.75
CA CYS A 79 24.91 -0.75 -17.50
C CYS A 79 25.82 0.42 -18.02
N GLU A 80 27.10 0.25 -17.67
CA GLU A 80 28.38 0.61 -18.35
C GLU A 80 28.92 2.05 -18.29
N SER A 81 29.91 2.29 -17.44
CA SER A 81 31.36 2.42 -17.81
C SER A 81 32.21 2.89 -16.63
#